data_AF-A0A4R3Y6Y4-F1
#
_entry.id   AF-A0A4R3Y6Y4-F1
#
_cell.length_a   1.000
_cell.length_b   1.000
_cell.length_c   1.000
_cell.angle_alpha   90.00
_cell.angle_beta   90.00
_cell.angle_gamma   90.00
#
_symmetry.space_group_name_H-M   'P 1'
#
loop_
_entity.id
_entity.type
_entity.pdbx_description
1 polymer ?
#
loop_
_entity_poly.entity_id
_entity_poly.type
_entity_poly.pdbx_seq_one_letter_code
_entity_poly.pdbx_strand_id
1 'polypeptide(L)' 'MNITYPIPLDALVAEMVTLLDERQREEFEERAGIIEYDAKIPRAHAECLALLNVLYRQPEIFTAIK' A
#
# COMPACT_ATOMS: atom_id res chain seq x y z
N MET A 1 3.95 16.94 10.94
CA MET A 1 4.68 15.83 11.58
C MET A 1 5.24 14.98 10.45
N ASN A 2 6.56 14.98 10.23
CA ASN A 2 7.19 14.04 9.29
C ASN A 2 7.30 12.70 10.01
N ILE A 3 6.25 11.88 9.92
CA ILE A 3 6.32 10.49 10.36
C ILE A 3 6.66 9.71 9.09
N THR A 4 7.94 9.46 8.85
CA THR A 4 8.34 8.59 7.74
C THR A 4 7.81 7.19 8.05
N TYR A 5 6.85 6.70 7.27
CA TYR A 5 6.32 5.34 7.44
C TYR A 5 7.49 4.34 7.35
N PRO A 6 7.56 3.35 8.26
CA PRO A 6 8.64 2.37 8.25
C PRO A 6 8.67 1.59 6.93
N ILE A 7 9.85 1.21 6.46
CA ILE A 7 10.00 0.42 5.23
C ILE A 7 9.11 -0.82 5.33
N PRO A 8 8.29 -1.15 4.29
CA PRO A 8 7.46 -2.34 4.29
C PRO A 8 8.25 -3.61 4.60
N LEU A 9 7.62 -4.58 5.27
CA LEU A 9 8.28 -5.81 5.72
C LEU A 9 8.63 -6.74 4.56
N ASP A 10 7.77 -6.80 3.56
CA ASP A 10 7.99 -7.59 2.37
C ASP A 10 8.84 -6.80 1.35
N ALA A 11 9.90 -7.44 0.84
CA ALA A 11 10.86 -6.78 -0.04
C ALA A 11 10.23 -6.34 -1.37
N LEU A 12 9.28 -7.11 -1.91
CA LEU A 12 8.58 -6.74 -3.15
C LEU A 12 7.63 -5.57 -2.88
N VAL A 13 6.91 -5.60 -1.76
CA VAL A 13 6.06 -4.46 -1.38
C VAL A 13 6.89 -3.20 -1.18
N ALA A 14 8.06 -3.30 -0.53
CA ALA A 14 8.97 -2.19 -0.36
C ALA A 14 9.42 -1.61 -1.71
N GLU A 15 9.79 -2.45 -2.68
CA GLU A 15 10.16 -2.02 -4.04
C GLU A 15 8.97 -1.34 -4.75
N MET A 16 7.80 -1.97 -4.76
CA MET A 16 6.62 -1.44 -5.45
C MET A 16 6.16 -0.10 -4.88
N VAL A 17 6.24 0.08 -3.56
CA VAL A 17 5.88 1.32 -2.86
C VAL A 17 6.82 2.49 -3.22
N THR A 18 8.02 2.23 -3.76
CA THR A 18 8.88 3.29 -4.32
C THR A 18 8.40 3.85 -5.66
N LEU A 19 7.52 3.13 -6.35
CA LEU A 19 6.96 3.54 -7.65
C LEU A 19 5.70 4.40 -7.51
N LEU A 20 5.18 4.54 -6.30
CA LEU A 20 3.98 5.32 -6.01
C LEU A 20 4.32 6.81 -6.01
N ASP A 21 3.40 7.63 -6.55
CA ASP A 21 3.45 9.08 -6.33
C ASP A 21 3.14 9.43 -4.86
N GLU A 22 3.37 10.68 -4.46
CA GLU A 22 3.18 11.11 -3.06
C GLU A 22 1.76 10.85 -2.54
N ARG A 23 0.74 11.04 -3.38
CA ARG A 23 -0.67 10.82 -3.00
C ARG A 23 -0.98 9.34 -2.82
N GLN A 24 -0.50 8.50 -3.73
CA GLN A 24 -0.64 7.06 -3.66
C GLN A 24 0.12 6.47 -2.48
N ARG A 25 1.28 7.06 -2.16
CA ARG A 25 2.08 6.69 -1.01
C ARG A 25 1.35 6.98 0.29
N GLU A 26 0.79 8.18 0.44
CA GLU A 26 -0.04 8.55 1.59
C GLU A 26 -1.23 7.59 1.75
N GLU A 27 -1.95 7.30 0.66
CA GLU A 27 -3.08 6.36 0.67
C GLU A 27 -2.66 4.94 1.10
N PHE A 28 -1.49 4.47 0.64
CA PHE A 28 -0.91 3.19 1.07
C PHE A 28 -0.64 3.19 2.58
N GLU A 29 0.01 4.23 3.10
CA GLU A 29 0.43 4.31 4.51
C GLU A 29 -0.78 4.36 5.45
N GLU A 30 -1.79 5.17 5.11
CA GLU A 30 -3.05 5.24 5.87
C GLU A 30 -3.79 3.90 5.84
N ARG A 31 -3.91 3.28 4.66
CA ARG A 31 -4.65 2.02 4.52
C ARG A 31 -3.95 0.87 5.24
N ALA A 32 -2.62 0.82 5.17
CA ALA A 32 -1.83 -0.18 5.89
C ALA A 32 -2.02 -0.04 7.41
N GLY A 33 -2.01 1.19 7.93
CA GLY A 33 -2.28 1.47 9.34
C GLY A 33 -3.69 1.02 9.76
N ILE A 34 -4.73 1.38 9.00
CA ILE A 34 -6.11 0.97 9.31
C ILE A 34 -6.23 -0.57 9.33
N ILE A 35 -5.67 -1.26 8.32
CA ILE A 35 -5.79 -2.72 8.23
C ILE A 35 -4.99 -3.41 9.35
N GLU A 36 -3.82 -2.89 9.70
CA GLU A 36 -3.02 -3.43 10.81
C GLU A 36 -3.72 -3.25 12.15
N TYR A 37 -4.10 -2.02 12.48
CA TYR A 37 -4.54 -1.69 13.83
C TYR A 37 -6.03 -1.88 14.06
N ASP A 38 -6.89 -1.58 13.09
CA ASP A 38 -8.34 -1.68 13.27
C ASP A 38 -8.84 -3.08 12.93
N ALA A 39 -8.36 -3.64 11.81
CA ALA A 39 -8.74 -4.98 11.37
C ALA A 39 -7.89 -6.09 12.00
N LYS A 40 -6.87 -5.75 12.80
CA LYS A 40 -5.98 -6.69 13.52
C LYS A 40 -5.26 -7.69 12.60
N ILE A 41 -4.93 -7.25 11.38
CA ILE A 41 -4.19 -8.06 10.41
C ILE A 41 -2.69 -7.87 10.65
N PRO A 42 -1.86 -8.93 10.56
CA PRO A 42 -0.41 -8.79 10.68
C PRO A 42 0.15 -7.79 9.66
N ARG A 43 1.08 -6.93 10.09
CA ARG A 43 1.64 -5.84 9.28
C ARG A 43 1.99 -6.22 7.84
N ALA A 44 2.70 -7.34 7.63
CA ALA A 44 3.07 -7.79 6.29
C ALA A 44 1.84 -8.01 5.38
N HIS A 45 0.75 -8.58 5.92
CA HIS A 45 -0.49 -8.76 5.16
C HIS A 45 -1.25 -7.45 5.00
N ALA A 46 -1.23 -6.57 6.00
CA ALA A 46 -1.86 -5.25 5.93
C ALA A 46 -1.24 -4.38 4.83
N GLU A 47 0.10 -4.39 4.73
CA GLU A 47 0.86 -3.71 3.68
C GLU A 47 0.51 -4.27 2.28
N CYS A 48 0.45 -5.59 2.11
CA CYS A 48 0.02 -6.20 0.84
C CYS A 48 -1.40 -5.77 0.44
N LEU A 49 -2.36 -5.80 1.37
CA LEU A 49 -3.74 -5.42 1.10
C LEU A 49 -3.89 -3.92 0.82
N ALA A 50 -3.11 -3.08 1.50
CA ALA A 50 -3.06 -1.64 1.24
C ALA A 50 -2.53 -1.34 -0.17
N LEU A 51 -1.45 -2.01 -0.59
CA LEU A 51 -0.92 -1.86 -1.95
C LEU A 51 -1.95 -2.28 -3.00
N LEU A 52 -2.61 -3.42 -2.82
CA LEU A 52 -3.70 -3.85 -3.71
C LEU A 52 -4.84 -2.83 -3.76
N ASN A 53 -5.16 -2.18 -2.64
CA ASN A 53 -6.20 -1.15 -2.58
C ASN A 53 -5.84 0.08 -3.43
N VAL A 54 -4.58 0.53 -3.36
CA VAL A 54 -4.06 1.65 -4.16
C VAL A 54 -4.07 1.30 -5.64
N LEU A 55 -3.59 0.11 -6.01
CA LEU A 55 -3.54 -0.36 -7.41
C LEU A 55 -4.93 -0.56 -8.00
N TYR A 56 -5.88 -1.09 -7.22
CA TYR A 56 -7.25 -1.33 -7.67
C TYR A 56 -8.01 -0.05 -8.02
N ARG A 57 -7.59 1.10 -7.46
CA ARG A 57 -8.21 2.41 -7.70
C ARG A 57 -7.69 3.11 -8.96
N GLN A 58 -6.80 2.47 -9.72
CA GLN A 58 -6.34 2.94 -11.02
C GLN A 58 -7.09 2.18 -12.14
N PRO A 59 -8.13 2.76 -12.75
CA PRO A 59 -8.90 2.09 -13.80
C PRO A 59 -8.04 1.67 -15.00
N GLU A 60 -6.94 2.38 -15.27
CA GLU A 60 -5.98 2.06 -16.33
C GLU A 60 -5.17 0.75 -16.13
N ILE A 61 -4.97 0.27 -14.90
CA ILE A 61 -4.14 -0.92 -14.65
C ILE A 61 -4.80 -2.21 -15.18
N PHE A 62 -6.13 -2.28 -15.18
CA PHE A 62 -6.86 -3.47 -15.63
C PHE A 62 -7.30 -3.43 -17.09
N THR A 63 -7.11 -2.30 -17.81
CA THR A 63 -7.48 -2.21 -19.23
C THR A 63 -6.64 -3.07 -20.18
N ALA A 64 -5.56 -3.68 -19.69
CA ALA A 64 -4.69 -4.57 -20.47
C ALA A 64 -5.07 -6.05 -20.41
N ILE A 65 -6.03 -6.45 -19.57
CA ILE A 65 -6.53 -7.83 -19.53
C ILE A 65 -7.79 -7.91 -20.39
N LYS A 66 -7.61 -8.31 -21.65
CA LYS A 66 -8.69 -8.79 -22.53
C LYS A 66 -8.71 -10.31 -22.54
#